data_AF-A0A1B9GDE8-F1
#
_entry.id   AF-A0A1B9GDE8-F1
#
_cell.length_a   1.000
_cell.length_b   1.000
_cell.length_c   1.000
_cell.angle_alpha   90.00
_cell.angle_beta   90.00
_cell.angle_gamma   90.00
#
_symmetry.space_group_name_H-M   'P 1'
#
loop_
_entity.id
_entity.type
_entity.pdbx_description
1 polymer ?
#
loop_
_entity_poly.entity_id
_entity_poly.type
_entity_poly.pdbx_seq_one_letter_code
_entity_poly.pdbx_strand_id
1 'polypeptide(L)'
;MPHKRAKRSVREAETAKKGSNLPPSTKALTSAYDDTPKSASRIISGWKFQSEFRSSGKTNSEDTGQPKSASSDPSASSSSNTKSNNVDKGKGKGKEEIPKILPNETLGEYNRRIETLLRGGVSKAIKDAASIKAAEAAQANRDKKVRKRKAKLEKLIKDGKVPKEALEKYLKEVREKELTREKGKRKRDVEDDEEEGEGEGEEKEKKRPIKEFREMERPRRLNDIVQAPPQLPHLRKSGQSKGTGKEVYSAIGRDSGKIPLNAGQKRILEEERERVVRMYREMKARKEEDKGKKV
;
A
#
# COMPACT_ATOMS: atom_id res chain seq x y z
N MET A 1 3.52 -12.03 -41.84
CA MET A 1 4.38 -12.71 -40.84
C MET A 1 3.80 -14.06 -40.45
N PRO A 2 4.54 -15.16 -40.68
CA PRO A 2 4.10 -16.54 -40.39
C PRO A 2 3.60 -16.72 -38.94
N HIS A 3 4.31 -16.14 -37.96
CA HIS A 3 3.97 -16.25 -36.54
C HIS A 3 2.64 -15.59 -36.14
N LYS A 4 2.17 -14.59 -36.90
CA LYS A 4 0.87 -13.96 -36.67
C LYS A 4 -0.28 -14.83 -37.20
N ARG A 5 -0.04 -15.56 -38.30
CA ARG A 5 -1.03 -16.49 -38.90
C ARG A 5 -1.24 -17.72 -38.02
N ALA A 6 -0.18 -18.29 -37.46
CA ALA A 6 -0.28 -19.41 -36.53
C ALA A 6 -1.12 -19.07 -35.28
N LYS A 7 -0.85 -17.93 -34.61
CA LYS A 7 -1.64 -17.50 -33.44
C LYS A 7 -3.11 -17.23 -33.79
N ARG A 8 -3.38 -16.71 -35.00
CA ARG A 8 -4.75 -16.46 -35.47
C ARG A 8 -5.50 -17.78 -35.70
N SER A 9 -4.88 -18.76 -36.36
CA SER A 9 -5.47 -20.08 -36.60
C SER A 9 -5.81 -20.81 -35.31
N VAL A 10 -4.93 -20.77 -34.30
CA VAL A 10 -5.22 -21.37 -32.98
C VAL A 10 -6.41 -20.69 -32.31
N ARG A 11 -6.51 -19.35 -32.35
CA ARG A 11 -7.64 -18.62 -31.77
C ARG A 11 -8.94 -18.89 -32.52
N GLU A 12 -8.92 -18.96 -33.85
CA GLU A 12 -10.09 -19.29 -34.65
C GLU A 12 -10.56 -20.72 -34.38
N ALA A 13 -9.63 -21.69 -34.27
CA ALA A 13 -9.95 -23.06 -33.89
C ALA A 13 -10.53 -23.17 -32.47
N GLU A 14 -9.99 -22.44 -31.50
CA GLU A 14 -10.55 -22.38 -30.15
C GLU A 14 -11.92 -21.70 -30.10
N THR A 15 -12.11 -20.62 -30.86
CA THR A 15 -13.39 -19.89 -30.92
C THR A 15 -14.46 -20.75 -31.59
N ALA A 16 -14.10 -21.48 -32.66
CA ALA A 16 -14.98 -22.44 -33.31
C ALA A 16 -15.36 -23.61 -32.37
N LYS A 17 -14.41 -24.14 -31.59
CA LYS A 17 -14.68 -25.18 -30.57
C LYS A 17 -15.58 -24.69 -29.43
N LYS A 18 -15.41 -23.43 -29.01
CA LYS A 18 -16.21 -22.83 -27.93
C LYS A 18 -17.63 -22.46 -28.40
N GLY A 19 -17.81 -22.17 -29.69
CA GLY A 19 -19.08 -21.73 -30.24
C GLY A 19 -19.37 -20.25 -29.97
N SER A 20 -20.28 -19.66 -30.76
CA SER A 20 -20.61 -18.23 -30.71
C SER A 20 -21.76 -17.88 -29.76
N ASN A 21 -22.49 -18.89 -29.25
CA ASN A 21 -23.69 -18.71 -28.44
C ASN A 21 -23.63 -19.51 -27.14
N LEU A 22 -22.51 -19.35 -26.42
CA LEU A 22 -22.42 -19.89 -25.07
C LEU A 22 -23.28 -19.03 -24.14
N PRO A 23 -24.17 -19.63 -23.32
CA PRO A 23 -24.82 -18.89 -22.27
C PRO A 23 -23.76 -18.28 -21.33
N PRO A 24 -24.06 -17.15 -20.67
CA PRO A 24 -23.17 -16.60 -19.66
C PRO A 24 -22.78 -17.73 -18.69
N SER A 25 -21.46 -17.86 -18.46
CA SER A 25 -20.91 -18.91 -17.60
C SER A 25 -21.67 -18.95 -16.28
N THR A 26 -22.04 -20.15 -15.81
CA THR A 26 -22.70 -20.31 -14.50
C THR A 26 -21.89 -19.68 -13.37
N LYS A 27 -20.56 -19.61 -13.51
CA LYS A 27 -19.67 -18.89 -12.59
C LYS A 27 -19.89 -17.37 -12.58
N ALA A 28 -20.32 -16.79 -13.71
CA ALA A 28 -20.72 -15.38 -13.78
C ALA A 28 -22.07 -15.17 -13.08
N LEU A 29 -23.03 -16.09 -13.25
CA LEU A 29 -24.34 -16.02 -12.58
C LEU A 29 -24.30 -16.30 -11.07
N THR A 30 -23.46 -17.22 -10.60
CA THR A 30 -23.32 -17.56 -9.18
C THR A 30 -22.26 -16.72 -8.45
N SER A 31 -21.55 -15.87 -9.17
CA SER A 31 -20.63 -14.91 -8.55
C SER A 31 -21.49 -13.86 -7.83
N ALA A 32 -21.66 -14.05 -6.52
CA ALA A 32 -22.24 -13.06 -5.59
C ALA A 32 -21.46 -11.72 -5.53
N TYR A 33 -20.54 -11.50 -6.47
CA TYR A 33 -19.69 -10.32 -6.63
C TYR A 33 -20.04 -9.48 -7.88
N ASP A 34 -21.10 -9.80 -8.61
CA ASP A 34 -21.44 -9.08 -9.86
C ASP A 34 -21.92 -7.62 -9.63
N ASP A 35 -22.26 -7.26 -8.38
CA ASP A 35 -22.57 -5.88 -7.98
C ASP A 35 -21.36 -5.14 -7.38
N THR A 36 -20.21 -5.83 -7.24
CA THR A 36 -18.99 -5.16 -6.82
C THR A 36 -18.33 -4.51 -8.04
N PRO A 37 -18.08 -3.19 -8.01
CA PRO A 37 -17.41 -2.54 -9.12
C PRO A 37 -16.06 -3.21 -9.36
N LYS A 38 -15.65 -3.33 -10.62
CA LYS A 38 -14.44 -4.05 -11.05
C LYS A 38 -13.16 -3.61 -10.31
N SER A 39 -13.14 -2.37 -9.80
CA SER A 39 -12.09 -1.85 -8.93
C SER A 39 -12.09 -2.49 -7.54
N ALA A 40 -13.27 -2.64 -6.91
CA ALA A 40 -13.42 -3.26 -5.60
C ALA A 40 -13.16 -4.77 -5.64
N SER A 41 -13.62 -5.47 -6.69
CA SER A 41 -13.37 -6.91 -6.83
C SER A 41 -11.87 -7.23 -6.99
N ARG A 42 -11.11 -6.36 -7.66
CA ARG A 42 -9.64 -6.44 -7.74
C ARG A 42 -8.99 -6.28 -6.36
N ILE A 43 -9.49 -5.39 -5.52
CA ILE A 43 -8.95 -5.17 -4.17
C ILE A 43 -9.29 -6.35 -3.25
N ILE A 44 -10.54 -6.82 -3.26
CA ILE A 44 -11.02 -7.93 -2.41
C ILE A 44 -10.31 -9.23 -2.77
N SER A 45 -10.13 -9.48 -4.06
CA SER A 45 -9.44 -10.70 -4.56
C SER A 45 -7.92 -10.58 -4.48
N GLY A 46 -7.38 -9.36 -4.37
CA GLY A 46 -5.94 -9.09 -4.39
C GLY A 46 -5.17 -9.83 -3.30
N TRP A 47 -5.76 -9.99 -2.12
CA TRP A 47 -5.12 -10.73 -1.03
C TRP A 47 -5.01 -12.23 -1.34
N LYS A 48 -6.04 -12.82 -1.97
CA LYS A 48 -5.99 -14.22 -2.43
C LYS A 48 -4.90 -14.43 -3.46
N PHE A 49 -4.82 -13.57 -4.48
CA PHE A 49 -3.78 -13.65 -5.50
C PHE A 49 -2.36 -13.45 -4.93
N GLN A 50 -2.18 -12.52 -3.98
CA GLN A 50 -0.88 -12.34 -3.32
C GLN A 50 -0.51 -13.54 -2.44
N SER A 51 -1.49 -14.17 -1.77
CA SER A 51 -1.26 -15.36 -0.95
C SER A 51 -0.93 -16.58 -1.82
N GLU A 52 -1.66 -16.79 -2.91
CA GLU A 52 -1.41 -17.85 -3.89
C GLU A 52 -0.03 -17.66 -4.53
N PHE A 53 0.31 -16.43 -4.94
CA PHE A 53 1.62 -16.10 -5.51
C PHE A 53 2.75 -16.41 -4.51
N ARG A 54 2.63 -15.95 -3.26
CA ARG A 54 3.59 -16.24 -2.19
C ARG A 54 3.70 -17.74 -1.91
N SER A 55 2.58 -18.47 -1.89
CA SER A 55 2.56 -19.91 -1.68
C SER A 55 3.10 -20.70 -2.87
N SER A 56 3.00 -20.17 -4.08
CA SER A 56 3.47 -20.84 -5.30
C SER A 56 4.99 -20.87 -5.42
N GLY A 57 5.71 -20.14 -4.57
CA GLY A 57 7.18 -20.11 -4.54
C GLY A 57 7.82 -19.57 -5.82
N LYS A 58 7.03 -19.01 -6.75
CA LYS A 58 7.52 -18.50 -8.03
C LYS A 58 8.29 -17.19 -7.81
N THR A 59 9.61 -17.28 -7.83
CA THR A 59 10.54 -16.13 -7.82
C THR A 59 10.98 -15.73 -9.24
N ASN A 60 10.51 -16.46 -10.25
CA ASN A 60 10.99 -16.34 -11.62
C ASN A 60 10.28 -15.18 -12.32
N SER A 61 11.06 -14.24 -12.84
CA SER A 61 10.63 -12.96 -13.41
C SER A 61 9.94 -13.01 -14.78
N GLU A 62 9.61 -14.19 -15.30
CA GLU A 62 8.90 -14.29 -16.59
C GLU A 62 7.39 -13.99 -16.49
N ASP A 63 6.78 -14.05 -15.30
CA ASP A 63 5.33 -13.86 -15.13
C ASP A 63 4.96 -12.50 -14.49
N THR A 64 5.94 -11.73 -13.99
CA THR A 64 5.73 -10.43 -13.33
C THR A 64 5.99 -9.23 -14.23
N GLY A 65 6.44 -9.43 -15.47
CA GLY A 65 6.79 -8.34 -16.40
C GLY A 65 7.92 -7.43 -15.90
N GLN A 66 8.59 -7.82 -14.81
CA GLN A 66 9.78 -7.14 -14.30
C GLN A 66 10.99 -7.73 -15.03
N PRO A 67 11.90 -6.90 -15.57
CA PRO A 67 13.07 -7.41 -16.28
C PRO A 67 13.90 -8.29 -15.36
N LYS A 68 14.26 -9.49 -15.85
CA LYS A 68 15.26 -10.38 -15.26
C LYS A 68 16.50 -9.56 -14.90
N SER A 69 16.73 -9.28 -13.61
CA SER A 69 18.09 -9.09 -13.13
C SER A 69 18.74 -10.48 -13.21
N ALA A 70 19.65 -10.64 -14.16
CA ALA A 70 20.35 -11.88 -14.41
C ALA A 70 21.23 -12.25 -13.21
N SER A 71 20.72 -13.06 -12.29
CA SER A 71 21.53 -13.80 -11.32
C SER A 71 20.68 -14.84 -10.59
N SER A 72 20.53 -16.03 -11.18
CA SER A 72 20.30 -17.26 -10.40
C SER A 72 20.36 -18.47 -11.32
N ASP A 73 21.58 -18.88 -11.68
CA ASP A 73 21.88 -20.29 -11.88
C ASP A 73 22.88 -20.73 -10.79
N PRO A 74 22.69 -21.90 -10.14
CA PRO A 74 23.41 -22.27 -8.92
C PRO A 74 24.61 -23.19 -9.18
N SER A 75 25.38 -22.96 -10.25
CA SER A 75 26.52 -23.83 -10.58
C SER A 75 27.66 -23.10 -11.27
N ALA A 76 28.40 -22.27 -10.54
CA ALA A 76 29.81 -21.98 -10.80
C ALA A 76 30.37 -21.07 -9.70
N SER A 77 30.89 -21.70 -8.65
CA SER A 77 31.85 -21.08 -7.74
C SER A 77 33.20 -20.94 -8.44
N SER A 78 33.46 -19.81 -9.07
CA SER A 78 34.83 -19.35 -9.31
C SER A 78 34.85 -17.85 -9.55
N SER A 79 35.33 -17.13 -8.54
CA SER A 79 36.17 -15.93 -8.68
C SER A 79 36.10 -15.19 -10.01
N SER A 80 35.17 -14.24 -10.14
CA SER A 80 35.45 -13.03 -10.90
C SER A 80 34.83 -11.86 -10.17
N ASN A 81 35.67 -11.30 -9.31
CA ASN A 81 35.54 -9.99 -8.71
C ASN A 81 35.54 -8.95 -9.84
N THR A 82 34.42 -8.82 -10.58
CA THR A 82 34.23 -7.74 -11.54
C THR A 82 33.80 -6.53 -10.75
N LYS A 83 34.81 -5.96 -10.11
CA LYS A 83 34.99 -4.57 -9.72
C LYS A 83 34.31 -3.70 -10.77
N SER A 84 33.03 -3.37 -10.56
CA SER A 84 32.43 -2.23 -11.24
C SER A 84 33.25 -1.04 -10.78
N ASN A 85 34.06 -0.53 -11.69
CA ASN A 85 34.89 0.65 -11.53
C ASN A 85 34.01 1.80 -11.01
N ASN A 86 33.95 1.90 -9.69
CA ASN A 86 33.57 3.07 -8.94
C ASN A 86 34.80 3.99 -9.04
N VAL A 87 35.01 4.52 -10.25
CA VAL A 87 35.96 5.59 -10.51
C VAL A 87 35.16 6.87 -10.33
N ASP A 88 35.20 7.34 -9.08
CA ASP A 88 35.79 8.64 -8.78
C ASP A 88 35.08 9.87 -9.41
N LYS A 89 34.19 10.47 -8.61
CA LYS A 89 34.28 11.86 -8.11
C LYS A 89 32.91 12.27 -7.54
N GLY A 90 32.77 12.63 -6.26
CA GLY A 90 33.75 13.41 -5.52
C GLY A 90 34.00 14.74 -6.22
N LYS A 91 32.96 15.40 -6.73
CA LYS A 91 33.06 16.80 -7.18
C LYS A 91 31.75 17.51 -6.94
N GLY A 92 31.81 18.49 -6.03
CA GLY A 92 30.67 19.30 -5.65
C GLY A 92 29.98 19.94 -6.85
N LYS A 93 28.69 20.23 -6.65
CA LYS A 93 27.76 21.11 -7.37
C LYS A 93 28.34 22.02 -8.47
N GLY A 94 28.99 21.44 -9.46
CA GLY A 94 29.34 22.02 -10.73
C GLY A 94 28.46 21.35 -11.75
N LYS A 95 27.80 22.14 -12.60
CA LYS A 95 26.90 21.67 -13.65
C LYS A 95 27.56 20.49 -14.36
N GLU A 96 27.02 19.27 -14.21
CA GLU A 96 27.50 18.11 -14.95
C GLU A 96 27.31 18.43 -16.43
N GLU A 97 28.41 18.77 -17.09
CA GLU A 97 28.39 19.06 -18.51
C GLU A 97 27.94 17.78 -19.23
N ILE A 98 26.88 17.89 -20.03
CA ILE A 98 26.35 16.77 -20.79
C ILE A 98 27.51 16.23 -21.64
N PRO A 99 27.90 14.95 -21.46
CA PRO A 99 29.04 14.40 -22.18
C PRO A 99 28.80 14.52 -23.69
N LYS A 100 29.85 14.72 -24.49
CA LYS A 100 29.75 14.75 -25.95
C LYS A 100 29.59 13.33 -26.50
N ILE A 101 29.08 13.21 -27.73
CA ILE A 101 29.01 11.91 -28.45
C ILE A 101 30.43 11.40 -28.67
N LEU A 102 30.70 10.15 -28.30
CA LEU A 102 32.02 9.53 -28.50
C LEU A 102 32.23 9.14 -29.97
N PRO A 103 33.47 9.12 -30.47
CA PRO A 103 33.75 8.56 -31.78
C PRO A 103 33.34 7.08 -31.82
N ASN A 104 32.58 6.70 -32.85
CA ASN A 104 31.97 5.38 -33.05
C ASN A 104 30.78 5.03 -32.14
N GLU A 105 30.25 5.98 -31.36
CA GLU A 105 29.01 5.79 -30.63
C GLU A 105 27.80 6.13 -31.51
N THR A 106 26.79 5.27 -31.50
CA THR A 106 25.52 5.58 -32.15
C THR A 106 24.71 6.58 -31.31
N LEU A 107 23.85 7.39 -31.94
CA LEU A 107 22.99 8.34 -31.22
C LEU A 107 22.12 7.67 -30.14
N GLY A 108 21.75 6.40 -30.36
CA GLY A 108 21.00 5.61 -29.38
C GLY A 108 21.79 5.26 -28.12
N GLU A 109 23.07 4.91 -28.26
CA GLU A 109 23.96 4.62 -27.11
C GLU A 109 24.25 5.88 -26.30
N TYR A 110 24.47 6.99 -26.99
CA TYR A 110 24.64 8.30 -26.39
C TYR A 110 23.43 8.69 -25.52
N ASN A 111 22.22 8.56 -26.07
CA ASN A 111 20.98 8.84 -25.34
C ASN A 111 20.85 7.94 -24.10
N ARG A 112 21.19 6.64 -24.21
CA ARG A 112 21.17 5.72 -23.05
C ARG A 112 22.16 6.13 -21.97
N ARG A 113 23.35 6.62 -22.34
CA ARG A 113 24.35 7.10 -21.38
C ARG A 113 23.86 8.36 -20.66
N ILE A 114 23.30 9.31 -21.40
CA ILE A 114 22.67 10.52 -20.83
C ILE A 114 21.53 10.15 -19.90
N GLU A 115 20.63 9.28 -20.34
CA GLU A 115 19.51 8.82 -19.51
C GLU A 115 20.02 8.18 -18.23
N THR A 116 21.04 7.33 -18.29
CA THR A 116 21.61 6.68 -17.10
C THR A 116 22.17 7.70 -16.11
N LEU A 117 22.89 8.72 -16.60
CA LEU A 117 23.44 9.82 -15.79
C LEU A 117 22.32 10.66 -15.15
N LEU A 118 21.33 11.08 -15.94
CA LEU A 118 20.24 11.94 -15.44
C LEU A 118 19.18 11.19 -14.64
N ARG A 119 19.05 9.86 -14.80
CA ARG A 119 17.97 9.08 -14.19
C ARG A 119 17.99 9.15 -12.67
N GLY A 120 19.17 9.17 -12.05
CA GLY A 120 19.31 9.34 -10.60
C GLY A 120 18.73 10.67 -10.12
N GLY A 121 19.20 11.78 -10.71
CA GLY A 121 18.74 13.13 -10.39
C GLY A 121 17.25 13.34 -10.68
N VAL A 122 16.76 12.89 -11.84
CA VAL A 122 15.34 12.96 -12.20
C VAL A 122 14.49 12.13 -11.23
N SER A 123 14.93 10.93 -10.86
CA SER A 123 14.20 10.09 -9.89
C SER A 123 14.15 10.72 -8.51
N LYS A 124 15.24 11.37 -8.06
CA LYS A 124 15.28 12.11 -6.78
C LYS A 124 14.33 13.30 -6.83
N ALA A 125 14.42 14.13 -7.87
CA ALA A 125 13.53 15.29 -8.06
C ALA A 125 12.04 14.90 -8.12
N ILE A 126 11.70 13.77 -8.76
CA ILE A 126 10.32 13.25 -8.79
C ILE A 126 9.85 12.85 -7.38
N LYS A 127 10.69 12.16 -6.61
CA LYS A 127 10.37 11.78 -5.22
C LYS A 127 10.20 13.01 -4.33
N ASP A 128 11.07 14.00 -4.47
CA ASP A 128 11.01 15.25 -3.70
C ASP A 128 9.75 16.06 -4.06
N ALA A 129 9.45 16.20 -5.35
CA ALA A 129 8.22 16.86 -5.79
C ALA A 129 6.96 16.14 -5.28
N ALA A 130 6.95 14.80 -5.29
CA ALA A 130 5.85 14.01 -4.76
C ALA A 130 5.71 14.16 -3.24
N SER A 131 6.83 14.22 -2.50
CA SER A 131 6.82 14.39 -1.05
C SER A 131 6.34 15.79 -0.64
N ILE A 132 6.77 16.84 -1.36
CA ILE A 132 6.30 18.22 -1.18
C ILE A 132 4.79 18.30 -1.42
N LYS A 133 4.31 17.77 -2.55
CA LYS A 133 2.87 17.77 -2.88
C LYS A 133 2.05 17.02 -1.84
N ALA A 134 2.56 15.90 -1.32
CA ALA A 134 1.91 15.16 -0.25
C ALA A 134 1.87 15.96 1.07
N ALA A 135 2.96 16.67 1.40
CA ALA A 135 3.03 17.53 2.58
C ALA A 135 2.06 18.71 2.50
N GLU A 136 1.97 19.40 1.36
CA GLU A 136 1.03 20.49 1.11
C GLU A 136 -0.42 20.02 1.20
N ALA A 137 -0.76 18.88 0.58
CA ALA A 137 -2.10 18.30 0.68
C ALA A 137 -2.46 17.94 2.14
N ALA A 138 -1.49 17.43 2.91
CA ALA A 138 -1.68 17.14 4.32
C ALA A 138 -1.88 18.41 5.17
N GLN A 139 -1.18 19.50 4.86
CA GLN A 139 -1.36 20.81 5.50
C GLN A 139 -2.74 21.39 5.18
N ALA A 140 -3.12 21.46 3.90
CA ALA A 140 -4.43 21.97 3.50
C ALA A 140 -5.60 21.22 4.16
N ASN A 141 -5.48 19.90 4.35
CA ASN A 141 -6.47 19.11 5.07
C ASN A 141 -6.53 19.41 6.58
N ARG A 142 -5.41 19.77 7.19
CA ARG A 142 -5.36 20.21 8.60
C ARG A 142 -5.98 21.60 8.74
N ASP A 143 -5.66 22.52 7.85
CA ASP A 143 -6.19 23.90 7.89
C ASP A 143 -7.71 23.91 7.72
N LYS A 144 -8.23 23.06 6.83
CA LYS A 144 -9.69 22.84 6.71
C LYS A 144 -10.31 22.35 8.02
N LYS A 145 -9.66 21.45 8.75
CA LYS A 145 -10.15 20.96 10.05
C LYS A 145 -10.10 22.04 11.12
N VAL A 146 -9.00 22.81 11.18
CA VAL A 146 -8.84 23.93 12.11
C VAL A 146 -9.88 25.01 11.83
N ARG A 147 -10.07 25.41 10.58
CA ARG A 147 -11.09 26.39 10.17
C ARG A 147 -12.49 25.94 10.53
N LYS A 148 -12.83 24.67 10.28
CA LYS A 148 -14.15 24.10 10.66
C LYS A 148 -14.37 24.12 12.17
N ARG A 149 -13.35 23.78 12.98
CA ARG A 149 -13.45 23.81 14.44
C ARG A 149 -13.55 25.24 14.98
N LYS A 150 -12.73 26.15 14.45
CA LYS A 150 -12.77 27.59 14.78
C LYS A 150 -14.16 28.17 14.52
N ALA A 151 -14.71 27.95 13.32
CA ALA A 151 -16.05 28.43 12.96
C ALA A 151 -17.16 27.83 13.84
N LYS A 152 -17.05 26.56 14.25
CA LYS A 152 -18.00 25.96 15.20
C LYS A 152 -17.94 26.60 16.58
N LEU A 153 -16.73 26.88 17.05
CA LEU A 153 -16.53 27.46 18.37
C LEU A 153 -16.98 28.93 18.42
N GLU A 154 -16.71 29.69 17.36
CA GLU A 154 -17.23 31.06 17.19
C GLU A 154 -18.77 31.10 17.21
N LYS A 155 -19.44 30.13 16.57
CA LYS A 155 -20.89 29.99 16.65
C LYS A 155 -21.38 29.71 18.07
N LEU A 156 -20.73 28.79 18.79
CA LEU A 156 -21.09 28.47 20.17
C LEU A 156 -20.87 29.64 21.14
N ILE A 157 -19.85 30.47 20.89
CA ILE A 157 -19.62 31.71 21.64
C ILE A 157 -20.72 32.73 21.34
N LYS A 158 -21.12 32.87 20.08
CA LYS A 158 -22.23 33.76 19.69
C LYS A 158 -23.55 33.32 20.33
N ASP A 159 -23.78 32.02 20.46
CA ASP A 159 -24.95 31.44 21.14
C ASP A 159 -24.85 31.51 22.68
N GLY A 160 -23.76 32.04 23.24
CA GLY A 160 -23.55 32.16 24.70
C GLY A 160 -23.27 30.82 25.41
N LYS A 161 -23.10 29.72 24.69
CA LYS A 161 -22.91 28.37 25.26
C LYS A 161 -21.50 28.10 25.76
N VAL A 162 -20.52 28.88 25.30
CA VAL A 162 -19.11 28.67 25.59
C VAL A 162 -18.43 30.03 25.83
N PRO A 163 -17.54 30.17 26.84
CA PRO A 163 -16.80 31.40 27.07
C PRO A 163 -15.78 31.67 25.95
N LYS A 164 -15.48 32.96 25.70
CA LYS A 164 -14.48 33.41 24.71
C LYS A 164 -13.10 32.79 24.93
N GLU A 165 -12.74 32.51 26.18
CA GLU A 165 -11.48 31.85 26.57
C GLU A 165 -11.26 30.48 25.90
N ALA A 166 -12.34 29.76 25.57
CA ALA A 166 -12.21 28.46 24.90
C ALA A 166 -11.62 28.59 23.49
N LEU A 167 -11.91 29.69 22.79
CA LEU A 167 -11.35 29.96 21.46
C LEU A 167 -9.87 30.33 21.53
N GLU A 168 -9.48 31.11 22.53
CA GLU A 168 -8.09 31.48 22.75
C GLU A 168 -7.25 30.25 23.13
N LYS A 169 -7.76 29.40 24.03
CA LYS A 169 -7.12 28.12 24.38
C LYS A 169 -6.95 27.23 23.15
N TYR A 170 -7.98 27.11 22.30
CA TYR A 170 -7.90 26.33 21.07
C TYR A 170 -6.86 26.87 20.08
N LEU A 171 -6.79 28.19 19.88
CA LEU A 171 -5.79 28.81 19.00
C LEU A 171 -4.36 28.63 19.54
N LYS A 172 -4.18 28.73 20.85
CA LYS A 172 -2.88 28.48 21.49
C LYS A 172 -2.43 27.03 21.32
N GLU A 173 -3.33 26.07 21.51
CA GLU A 173 -3.05 24.65 21.31
C GLU A 173 -2.66 24.33 19.85
N VAL A 174 -3.35 24.96 18.87
CA VAL A 174 -3.01 24.79 17.44
C VAL A 174 -1.60 25.33 17.16
N ARG A 175 -1.27 26.52 17.69
CA ARG A 175 0.05 27.14 17.52
C ARG A 175 1.18 26.32 18.15
N GLU A 176 0.97 25.79 19.36
CA GLU A 176 1.95 24.91 20.03
C GLU A 176 2.17 23.59 19.25
N LYS A 177 1.10 23.03 18.68
CA LYS A 177 1.18 21.83 17.82
C LYS A 177 1.91 22.08 16.51
N GLU A 178 1.86 23.30 15.96
CA GLU A 178 2.66 23.66 14.78
C GLU A 178 4.13 23.82 15.12
N LEU A 179 4.45 24.53 16.21
CA LEU A 179 5.84 24.71 16.67
C LEU A 179 6.54 23.39 17.00
N THR A 180 5.84 22.46 17.66
CA THR A 180 6.39 21.12 17.96
C THR A 180 6.66 20.31 16.69
N ARG A 181 5.79 20.43 15.68
CA ARG A 181 5.99 19.80 14.38
C ARG A 181 7.13 20.40 13.58
N GLU A 182 7.28 21.71 13.62
CA GLU A 182 8.38 22.41 12.95
C GLU A 182 9.72 22.03 13.59
N LYS A 183 9.80 21.99 14.92
CA LYS A 183 10.98 21.49 15.64
C LYS A 183 11.30 20.04 15.29
N GLY A 184 10.30 19.17 15.18
CA GLY A 184 10.47 17.78 14.75
C GLY A 184 10.79 17.58 13.26
N LYS A 185 10.64 18.61 12.42
CA LYS A 185 11.15 18.61 11.04
C LYS A 185 12.61 19.03 11.03
N ARG A 186 12.93 20.19 11.64
CA ARG A 186 14.30 20.69 11.74
C ARG A 186 15.27 19.69 12.34
N LYS A 187 14.85 18.91 13.35
CA LYS A 187 15.71 17.87 13.94
C LYS A 187 16.02 16.72 12.97
N ARG A 188 15.10 16.36 12.07
CA ARG A 188 15.34 15.32 11.06
C ARG A 188 16.18 15.82 9.90
N ASP A 189 15.92 17.06 9.46
CA ASP A 189 16.71 17.67 8.39
C ASP A 189 18.17 17.90 8.83
N VAL A 190 18.42 18.20 10.12
CA VAL A 190 19.78 18.33 10.67
C VAL A 190 20.47 16.97 10.87
N GLU A 191 19.75 15.91 11.24
CA GLU A 191 20.32 14.56 11.38
C GLU A 191 20.67 13.93 10.01
N ASP A 192 19.95 14.27 8.93
CA ASP A 192 20.26 13.80 7.57
C ASP A 192 21.37 14.64 6.87
N ASP A 193 21.57 15.92 7.24
CA ASP A 193 22.68 16.75 6.71
C ASP A 193 24.00 16.59 7.50
N GLU A 194 23.98 16.12 8.76
CA GLU A 194 25.19 15.86 9.57
C GLU A 194 25.85 14.50 9.27
N GLU A 195 25.24 13.62 8.48
CA GLU A 195 25.85 12.35 8.04
C GLU A 195 26.61 12.47 6.70
N GLU A 196 26.54 13.63 6.02
CA GLU A 196 27.28 13.94 4.78
C GLU A 196 28.14 15.23 4.86
N GLY A 197 28.39 15.75 6.07
CA GLY A 197 29.23 16.92 6.30
C GLY A 197 30.59 16.56 6.92
N GLU A 198 31.64 16.53 6.10
CA GLU A 198 33.04 16.54 6.56
C GLU A 198 33.28 17.76 7.47
N GLY A 199 33.42 17.51 8.76
CA GLY A 199 33.95 18.46 9.72
C GLY A 199 35.47 18.45 9.68
N GLU A 200 36.06 19.47 9.05
CA GLU A 200 37.39 19.96 9.46
C GLU A 200 37.19 20.88 10.67
N GLY A 201 37.45 20.34 11.86
CA GLY A 201 37.32 21.10 13.11
C GLY A 201 37.63 20.27 14.35
N GLU A 202 38.90 20.28 14.72
CA GLU A 202 39.51 19.94 16.02
C GLU A 202 38.78 18.96 16.97
N GLU A 203 39.38 17.79 17.12
CA GLU A 203 39.03 16.70 18.02
C GLU A 203 38.79 17.14 19.47
N LYS A 204 37.53 17.02 19.91
CA LYS A 204 37.21 16.56 21.27
C LYS A 204 36.23 15.41 21.20
N GLU A 205 36.78 14.23 20.91
CA GLU A 205 36.08 12.95 21.03
C GLU A 205 35.56 12.75 22.45
N LYS A 206 34.27 12.99 22.67
CA LYS A 206 33.55 12.30 23.74
C LYS A 206 33.34 10.86 23.29
N LYS A 207 34.34 10.01 23.56
CA LYS A 207 34.29 8.56 23.35
C LYS A 207 33.03 8.02 24.03
N ARG A 208 32.03 7.67 23.24
CA ARG A 208 30.92 6.84 23.70
C ARG A 208 31.54 5.50 24.14
N PRO A 209 31.19 4.96 25.31
CA PRO A 209 31.74 3.68 25.75
C PRO A 209 31.39 2.63 24.71
N ILE A 210 32.41 1.99 24.15
CA ILE A 210 32.28 0.88 23.21
C ILE A 210 31.48 -0.19 23.94
N LYS A 211 30.29 -0.52 23.44
CA LYS A 211 29.58 -1.71 23.89
C LYS A 211 30.38 -2.91 23.41
N GLU A 212 31.17 -3.47 24.32
CA GLU A 212 31.80 -4.77 24.15
C GLU A 212 30.69 -5.82 24.10
N PHE A 213 30.23 -6.12 22.89
CA PHE A 213 29.40 -7.29 22.67
C PHE A 213 30.29 -8.52 22.86
N ARG A 214 29.83 -9.46 23.69
CA ARG A 214 30.52 -10.75 23.86
C ARG A 214 30.78 -11.36 22.48
N GLU A 215 32.03 -11.76 22.27
CA GLU A 215 32.47 -12.42 21.05
C GLU A 215 31.58 -13.64 20.78
N MET A 216 30.97 -13.66 19.60
CA MET A 216 29.97 -14.67 19.24
C MET A 216 30.64 -16.04 19.17
N GLU A 217 30.14 -17.01 19.93
CA GLU A 217 30.65 -18.39 19.87
C GLU A 217 30.57 -18.91 18.43
N ARG A 218 31.63 -19.60 17.99
CA ARG A 218 31.76 -20.12 16.63
C ARG A 218 30.50 -20.93 16.24
N PRO A 219 30.00 -20.78 15.00
CA PRO A 219 28.79 -21.45 14.57
C PRO A 219 28.93 -22.97 14.74
N ARG A 220 28.05 -23.56 15.56
CA ARG A 220 27.99 -25.00 15.77
C ARG A 220 27.62 -25.68 14.45
N ARG A 221 28.28 -26.81 14.16
CA ARG A 221 28.02 -27.59 12.94
C ARG A 221 26.57 -28.05 12.94
N LEU A 222 25.90 -27.96 11.78
CA LEU A 222 24.48 -28.27 11.60
C LEU A 222 24.08 -29.68 12.08
N ASN A 223 25.03 -30.60 12.16
CA ASN A 223 24.81 -31.99 12.55
C ASN A 223 24.90 -32.23 14.07
N ASP A 224 25.43 -31.29 14.86
CA ASP A 224 25.48 -31.39 16.33
C ASP A 224 24.20 -30.88 17.00
N ILE A 225 23.30 -30.25 16.23
CA ILE A 225 21.97 -29.88 16.69
C ILE A 225 21.06 -31.06 16.37
N VAL A 226 21.09 -32.09 17.23
CA VAL A 226 19.98 -33.04 17.33
C VAL A 226 18.79 -32.22 17.81
N GLN A 227 18.06 -31.62 16.86
CA GLN A 227 16.84 -30.89 17.14
C GLN A 227 15.81 -31.89 17.62
N ALA A 228 15.71 -32.07 18.94
CA ALA A 228 14.47 -32.54 19.52
C ALA A 228 13.36 -31.62 18.98
N PRO A 229 12.26 -32.17 18.45
CA PRO A 229 11.19 -31.35 17.89
C PRO A 229 10.79 -30.28 18.94
N PRO A 230 10.76 -29.00 18.57
CA PRO A 230 10.50 -27.93 19.52
C PRO A 230 9.15 -28.19 20.20
N GLN A 231 9.17 -28.35 21.53
CA GLN A 231 7.94 -28.49 22.29
C GLN A 231 7.20 -27.15 22.26
N LEU A 232 6.05 -27.14 21.59
CA LEU A 232 5.16 -25.98 21.59
C LEU A 232 4.75 -25.70 23.04
N PRO A 233 4.88 -24.46 23.54
CA PRO A 233 4.40 -24.11 24.86
C PRO A 233 2.90 -24.46 24.93
N HIS A 234 2.52 -25.24 25.93
CA HIS A 234 1.12 -25.60 26.14
C HIS A 234 0.33 -24.33 26.38
N LEU A 235 -0.39 -23.85 25.36
CA LEU A 235 -1.39 -22.82 25.53
C LEU A 235 -2.35 -23.33 26.59
N ARG A 236 -2.36 -22.66 27.75
CA ARG A 236 -3.40 -22.85 28.75
C ARG A 236 -4.71 -22.71 28.00
N LYS A 237 -5.49 -23.80 27.92
CA LYS A 237 -6.85 -23.80 27.38
C LYS A 237 -7.67 -22.78 28.18
N SER A 238 -7.70 -21.54 27.74
CA SER A 238 -8.63 -20.52 28.21
C SER A 238 -10.00 -20.89 27.66
N GLY A 239 -10.70 -21.79 28.35
CA GLY A 239 -12.01 -22.27 27.93
C GLY A 239 -12.78 -23.10 28.96
N GLN A 240 -12.30 -23.24 30.20
CA GLN A 240 -13.11 -23.79 31.30
C GLN A 240 -13.13 -22.83 32.49
N SER A 241 -13.66 -21.62 32.28
CA SER A 241 -14.26 -20.86 33.37
C SER A 241 -15.74 -21.21 33.42
N LYS A 242 -16.08 -22.09 34.36
CA LYS A 242 -17.41 -22.20 34.93
C LYS A 242 -17.80 -20.83 35.53
N GLY A 243 -19.05 -20.43 35.33
CA GLY A 243 -19.74 -19.49 36.22
C GLY A 243 -19.82 -18.03 35.75
N THR A 244 -21.05 -17.65 35.41
CA THR A 244 -21.66 -16.32 35.58
C THR A 244 -21.12 -15.15 34.76
N GLY A 245 -21.81 -14.82 33.66
CA GLY A 245 -21.56 -13.58 32.92
C GLY A 245 -22.39 -13.37 31.65
N LYS A 246 -23.72 -13.28 31.80
CA LYS A 246 -24.69 -12.59 30.92
C LYS A 246 -24.56 -12.74 29.38
N GLU A 247 -25.36 -13.67 28.87
CA GLU A 247 -26.33 -13.47 27.76
C GLU A 247 -26.34 -12.09 27.09
N VAL A 248 -25.74 -11.98 25.89
CA VAL A 248 -26.11 -10.93 24.91
C VAL A 248 -26.19 -11.48 23.47
N TYR A 249 -25.77 -12.73 23.21
CA TYR A 249 -25.67 -13.27 21.83
C TYR A 249 -26.30 -14.66 21.64
N SER A 250 -27.26 -15.08 22.46
CA SER A 250 -27.92 -16.39 22.34
C SER A 250 -29.33 -16.38 21.72
N ALA A 251 -29.82 -15.23 21.26
CA ALA A 251 -31.11 -15.15 20.58
C ALA A 251 -30.92 -14.79 19.11
N ILE A 252 -30.71 -15.80 18.27
CA ILE A 252 -31.24 -15.97 16.89
C ILE A 252 -30.53 -17.19 16.27
N GLY A 253 -31.28 -18.30 16.18
CA GLY A 253 -31.15 -19.39 15.20
C GLY A 253 -29.79 -20.05 15.02
N ARG A 254 -29.57 -21.20 15.69
CA ARG A 254 -28.45 -22.12 15.46
C ARG A 254 -28.41 -22.78 14.06
N ASP A 255 -29.39 -22.56 13.19
CA ASP A 255 -29.57 -23.33 11.95
C ASP A 255 -29.33 -22.57 10.65
N SER A 256 -28.90 -21.30 10.71
CA SER A 256 -28.40 -20.63 9.50
C SER A 256 -26.92 -20.37 9.66
N GLY A 257 -26.08 -21.02 8.85
CA GLY A 257 -24.62 -20.85 8.80
C GLY A 257 -24.17 -19.45 8.34
N LYS A 258 -24.91 -18.40 8.71
CA LYS A 258 -24.66 -17.01 8.40
C LYS A 258 -23.90 -16.41 9.57
N ILE A 259 -22.67 -16.00 9.28
CA ILE A 259 -21.83 -15.21 10.18
C ILE A 259 -22.66 -14.01 10.69
N PRO A 260 -22.74 -13.75 12.01
CA PRO A 260 -23.50 -12.62 12.52
C PRO A 260 -22.97 -11.32 11.93
N LEU A 261 -23.80 -10.64 11.14
CA LEU A 261 -23.46 -9.37 10.49
C LEU A 261 -23.20 -8.29 11.55
N ASN A 262 -22.14 -7.51 11.35
CA ASN A 262 -21.82 -6.36 12.19
C ASN A 262 -22.98 -5.35 12.15
N ALA A 263 -23.26 -4.65 13.26
CA ALA A 263 -24.33 -3.65 13.36
C ALA A 263 -24.27 -2.59 12.23
N GLY A 264 -23.07 -2.19 11.79
CA GLY A 264 -22.90 -1.30 10.65
C GLY A 264 -23.36 -1.90 9.32
N GLN A 265 -23.12 -3.19 9.10
CA GLN A 265 -23.57 -3.90 7.90
C GLN A 265 -25.09 -4.09 7.89
N LYS A 266 -25.70 -4.35 9.05
CA LYS A 266 -27.16 -4.43 9.17
C LYS A 266 -27.83 -3.12 8.77
N ARG A 267 -27.31 -1.99 9.24
CA ARG A 267 -27.81 -0.66 8.88
C ARG A 267 -27.73 -0.38 7.38
N ILE A 268 -26.63 -0.74 6.73
CA ILE A 268 -26.46 -0.57 5.28
C ILE A 268 -27.49 -1.41 4.52
N LEU A 269 -27.68 -2.67 4.92
CA LEU A 269 -28.66 -3.56 4.29
C LEU A 269 -30.10 -3.09 4.51
N GLU A 270 -30.40 -2.50 5.67
CA GLU A 270 -31.71 -1.91 5.97
C GLU A 270 -31.98 -0.67 5.12
N GLU A 271 -31.01 0.24 4.96
CA GLU A 271 -31.12 1.42 4.08
C GLU A 271 -31.31 1.02 2.61
N GLU A 272 -30.61 -0.01 2.13
CA GLU A 272 -30.80 -0.55 0.78
C GLU A 272 -32.17 -1.22 0.60
N ARG A 273 -32.61 -1.98 1.60
CA ARG A 273 -33.95 -2.59 1.61
C ARG A 273 -35.04 -1.54 1.49
N GLU A 274 -34.93 -0.44 2.24
CA GLU A 274 -35.89 0.67 2.15
C GLU A 274 -35.89 1.33 0.78
N ARG A 275 -34.72 1.55 0.19
CA ARG A 275 -34.59 2.11 -1.17
C ARG A 275 -35.25 1.21 -2.22
N VAL A 276 -34.99 -0.10 -2.18
CA VAL A 276 -35.57 -1.07 -3.13
C VAL A 276 -37.09 -1.17 -2.96
N VAL A 277 -37.58 -1.23 -1.72
CA VAL A 277 -39.02 -1.27 -1.44
C VAL A 277 -39.70 0.00 -1.95
N ARG A 278 -39.07 1.17 -1.78
CA ARG A 278 -39.60 2.44 -2.31
C ARG A 278 -39.68 2.41 -3.83
N MET A 279 -38.60 2.02 -4.50
CA MET A 279 -38.57 1.91 -5.96
C MET A 279 -39.61 0.93 -6.48
N TYR A 280 -39.81 -0.20 -5.79
CA TYR A 280 -40.83 -1.18 -6.16
C TYR A 280 -42.26 -0.63 -5.98
N ARG A 281 -42.52 0.12 -4.90
CA ARG A 281 -43.81 0.79 -4.68
C ARG A 281 -44.10 1.82 -5.77
N GLU A 282 -43.12 2.63 -6.15
CA GLU A 282 -43.23 3.60 -7.23
C GLU A 282 -43.49 2.91 -8.58
N MET A 283 -42.75 1.84 -8.90
CA MET A 283 -42.98 1.06 -10.11
C MET A 283 -44.37 0.44 -10.15
N LYS A 284 -44.86 -0.04 -9.00
CA LYS A 284 -46.18 -0.65 -8.89
C LYS A 284 -47.29 0.39 -9.04
N ALA A 285 -47.17 1.55 -8.38
CA ALA A 285 -48.10 2.67 -8.53
C ALA A 285 -48.19 3.12 -9.99
N ARG A 286 -47.05 3.28 -10.66
CA ARG A 286 -46.99 3.62 -12.09
C ARG A 286 -47.70 2.58 -12.97
N LYS A 287 -47.50 1.28 -12.70
CA LYS A 287 -48.20 0.20 -13.43
C LYS A 287 -49.72 0.23 -13.21
N GLU A 288 -50.18 0.62 -12.02
CA GLU A 288 -51.62 0.74 -11.73
C GLU A 288 -52.24 1.97 -12.41
N GLU A 289 -51.54 3.11 -12.45
CA GLU A 289 -51.95 4.30 -13.21
C GLU A 289 -52.04 4.02 -14.71
N ASP A 290 -51.04 3.35 -15.29
CA ASP A 290 -51.01 2.98 -16.70
C ASP A 290 -52.14 1.99 -17.04
N LYS A 291 -52.50 1.12 -16.09
CA LYS A 291 -53.65 0.21 -16.24
C LYS A 291 -54.98 0.95 -16.15
N GLY A 292 -55.08 1.95 -15.28
CA GLY A 292 -56.28 2.79 -15.12
C GLY A 292 -56.56 3.72 -16.30
N LYS A 293 -55.52 4.23 -16.97
CA LYS A 293 -55.65 5.06 -18.18
C LYS A 293 -56.03 4.28 -19.45
N LYS A 294 -55.96 2.95 -19.40
CA LYS A 294 -56.20 2.05 -20.53
C LYS A 294 -57.62 1.46 -20.55
N VAL A 295 -58.47 1.91 -19.64
CA VAL A 295 -59.91 1.60 -19.54
C VAL A 295 -60.67 2.87 -19.88
#